data_AF-A0AA43JTC0-F1
#
_entry.id   AF-A0AA43JTC0-F1
#
_cell.length_a   1.000
_cell.length_b   1.000
_cell.length_c   1.000
_cell.angle_alpha   90.00
_cell.angle_beta   90.00
_cell.angle_gamma   90.00
#
_symmetry.space_group_name_H-M   'P 1'
#
loop_
_entity.id
_entity.type
_entity.pdbx_description
1 polymer ?
#
loop_
_entity_poly.entity_id
_entity_poly.type
_entity_poly.pdbx_seq_one_letter_code
_entity_poly.pdbx_strand_id
1 'polypeptide(L)'
;MLFFAHSGLRYLVFVTAVATIGYALRGVMTGRPYDKRMRVLSSTFAALLDLGILLGFGLLFSGRFYPQLGGHMVAMIFASVVAHVVAVVQRRRAPEDRTYPPHIVGTAVAVVIVIVGIMAIDRPIFG
;
A
#
# COMPACT_ATOMS: atom_id res chain seq x y z
N MET A 1 -14.57 17.25 -5.81
CA MET A 1 -14.71 16.28 -4.69
C MET A 1 -13.83 15.05 -4.86
N LEU A 2 -13.87 14.36 -6.01
CA LEU A 2 -13.04 13.15 -6.27
C LEU A 2 -11.54 13.37 -6.03
N PHE A 3 -11.00 14.53 -6.42
CA PHE A 3 -9.58 14.88 -6.21
C PHE A 3 -9.20 14.93 -4.73
N PHE A 4 -10.03 15.56 -3.89
CA PHE A 4 -9.79 15.61 -2.44
C PHE A 4 -9.94 14.24 -1.79
N ALA A 5 -10.87 13.40 -2.28
CA ALA A 5 -11.00 12.03 -1.82
C ALA A 5 -9.74 11.20 -2.16
N HIS A 6 -9.25 11.28 -3.40
CA HIS A 6 -8.03 10.59 -3.83
C HIS A 6 -6.78 11.09 -3.07
N SER A 7 -6.66 12.40 -2.89
CA SER A 7 -5.56 13.00 -2.12
C SER A 7 -5.62 12.60 -0.64
N GLY A 8 -6.80 12.70 -0.02
CA GLY A 8 -7.04 12.27 1.37
C GLY A 8 -6.75 10.79 1.59
N LEU A 9 -7.12 9.94 0.64
CA LEU A 9 -6.94 8.50 0.72
C LEU A 9 -5.46 8.09 0.77
N ARG A 10 -4.56 8.84 0.12
CA ARG A 10 -3.10 8.58 0.23
C ARG A 10 -2.62 8.61 1.67
N TYR A 11 -3.14 9.52 2.50
CA TYR A 11 -2.78 9.58 3.92
C TYR A 11 -3.21 8.31 4.66
N LEU A 12 -4.39 7.75 4.34
CA LEU A 12 -4.84 6.48 4.90
C LEU A 12 -3.94 5.30 4.46
N VAL A 13 -3.45 5.31 3.22
CA VAL A 13 -2.45 4.34 2.74
C VAL A 13 -1.18 4.41 3.59
N PHE A 14 -0.65 5.60 3.86
CA PHE A 14 0.53 5.75 4.71
C PHE A 14 0.28 5.35 6.16
N VAL A 15 -0.86 5.73 6.74
CA VAL A 15 -1.24 5.34 8.11
C VAL A 15 -1.35 3.81 8.24
N THR A 16 -2.00 3.16 7.28
CA THR A 16 -2.13 1.70 7.29
C THR A 16 -0.82 0.99 7.00
N ALA A 17 0.07 1.58 6.21
CA ALA A 17 1.44 1.07 6.03
C ALA A 17 2.23 1.11 7.34
N VAL A 18 2.21 2.23 8.05
CA VAL A 18 2.85 2.37 9.37
C VAL A 18 2.27 1.38 10.37
N ALA A 19 0.93 1.23 10.41
CA ALA A 19 0.28 0.26 11.27
C ALA A 19 0.68 -1.19 10.93
N THR A 20 0.77 -1.53 9.64
CA THR A 20 1.16 -2.86 9.15
C THR A 20 2.61 -3.18 9.52
N ILE A 21 3.53 -2.25 9.26
CA ILE A 21 4.96 -2.41 9.59
C ILE A 21 5.14 -2.47 11.11
N GLY A 22 4.54 -1.54 11.86
CA GLY A 22 4.66 -1.49 13.31
C GLY A 22 4.09 -2.74 13.99
N TYR A 23 2.95 -3.23 13.53
CA TYR A 23 2.37 -4.48 14.04
C TYR A 23 3.26 -5.68 13.72
N ALA A 24 3.78 -5.76 12.49
CA ALA A 24 4.66 -6.84 12.09
C ALA A 24 5.99 -6.83 12.86
N LEU A 25 6.62 -5.66 13.03
CA LEU A 25 7.82 -5.50 13.84
C LEU A 25 7.59 -5.95 15.28
N ARG A 26 6.47 -5.54 15.89
CA ARG A 26 6.10 -6.02 17.24
C ARG A 26 5.94 -7.54 17.27
N GLY A 27 5.32 -8.13 16.26
CA GLY A 27 5.17 -9.59 16.13
C GLY A 27 6.53 -10.30 16.11
N VAL A 28 7.47 -9.80 15.32
CA VAL A 28 8.86 -10.30 15.26
C VAL A 28 9.56 -10.15 16.61
N MET A 29 9.56 -8.95 17.19
CA MET A 29 10.28 -8.64 18.45
C MET A 29 9.75 -9.45 19.65
N THR A 30 8.45 -9.77 19.66
CA THR A 30 7.82 -10.50 20.76
C THR A 30 7.73 -12.01 20.52
N GLY A 31 8.19 -12.51 19.36
CA GLY A 31 8.10 -13.92 18.99
C GLY A 31 6.67 -14.48 18.98
N ARG A 32 5.66 -13.61 18.84
CA ARG A 32 4.25 -14.01 18.90
C ARG A 32 3.88 -14.83 17.67
N PRO A 33 2.94 -15.78 17.78
CA PRO A 33 2.42 -16.49 16.62
C PRO A 33 1.73 -15.53 15.66
N TYR A 34 1.73 -15.87 14.38
CA TYR A 34 1.04 -15.10 13.35
C TYR A 34 -0.48 -15.13 13.57
N ASP A 35 -1.10 -13.96 13.59
CA ASP A 35 -2.51 -13.85 13.96
C ASP A 35 -3.40 -13.28 12.83
N LYS A 36 -4.70 -13.26 13.09
CA LYS A 36 -5.70 -12.71 12.16
C LYS A 36 -5.54 -11.19 11.98
N ARG A 37 -5.06 -10.45 12.98
CA ARG A 37 -4.95 -8.99 12.92
C ARG A 37 -3.90 -8.56 11.89
N MET A 38 -2.75 -9.24 11.85
CA MET A 38 -1.74 -9.02 10.81
C MET A 38 -2.32 -9.19 9.42
N ARG A 39 -3.09 -10.26 9.22
CA ARG A 39 -3.74 -10.54 7.93
C ARG A 39 -4.74 -9.45 7.54
N VAL A 40 -5.55 -8.98 8.49
CA VAL A 40 -6.50 -7.88 8.26
C VAL A 40 -5.75 -6.60 7.90
N LEU A 41 -4.73 -6.21 8.66
CA LEU A 41 -3.93 -5.00 8.39
C LEU A 41 -3.32 -5.03 6.98
N SER A 42 -2.65 -6.13 6.63
CA SER A 42 -2.06 -6.32 5.30
C SER A 42 -3.12 -6.23 4.19
N SER A 43 -4.29 -6.87 4.36
CA SER A 43 -5.37 -6.77 3.36
C SER A 43 -5.97 -5.37 3.27
N THR A 44 -6.08 -4.65 4.39
CA THR A 44 -6.62 -3.29 4.41
C THR A 44 -5.67 -2.32 3.70
N PHE A 45 -4.35 -2.47 3.92
CA PHE A 45 -3.35 -1.69 3.20
C PHE A 45 -3.45 -1.89 1.68
N ALA A 46 -3.51 -3.15 1.22
CA ALA A 46 -3.69 -3.48 -0.20
C ALA A 46 -5.00 -2.90 -0.76
N ALA A 47 -6.12 -3.06 -0.04
CA ALA A 47 -7.42 -2.54 -0.46
C ALA A 47 -7.46 -1.00 -0.55
N LEU A 48 -6.76 -0.29 0.33
CA LEU A 48 -6.67 1.17 0.27
C LEU A 48 -5.80 1.63 -0.92
N LEU A 49 -4.74 0.90 -1.27
CA LEU A 49 -3.98 1.14 -2.50
C LEU A 49 -4.88 0.99 -3.73
N ASP A 50 -5.66 -0.09 -3.80
CA ASP A 50 -6.59 -0.33 -4.91
C ASP A 50 -7.66 0.75 -5.02
N LEU A 51 -8.24 1.16 -3.89
CA LEU A 51 -9.20 2.26 -3.88
C LEU A 51 -8.54 3.56 -4.38
N GLY A 52 -7.27 3.79 -4.02
CA GLY A 52 -6.46 4.88 -4.55
C GLY A 52 -6.38 4.83 -6.06
N ILE A 53 -5.99 3.67 -6.60
CA ILE A 53 -5.88 3.43 -8.05
C ILE A 53 -7.24 3.65 -8.74
N LEU A 54 -8.33 3.12 -8.21
CA LEU A 54 -9.68 3.29 -8.77
C LEU A 54 -10.11 4.76 -8.80
N LEU A 55 -9.89 5.51 -7.72
CA LEU A 55 -10.14 6.95 -7.70
C LEU A 55 -9.22 7.70 -8.68
N GLY A 56 -7.98 7.26 -8.85
CA GLY A 56 -7.03 7.80 -9.81
C GLY A 56 -7.49 7.61 -11.25
N PHE A 57 -8.00 6.43 -11.60
CA PHE A 57 -8.65 6.19 -12.89
C PHE A 57 -9.89 7.06 -13.06
N GLY A 58 -10.71 7.24 -12.03
CA GLY A 58 -11.84 8.18 -12.08
C GLY A 58 -11.40 9.62 -12.38
N LEU A 59 -10.26 10.06 -11.84
CA LEU A 59 -9.68 11.37 -12.14
C LEU A 59 -9.13 11.45 -13.57
N LEU A 60 -8.58 10.36 -14.11
CA LEU A 60 -8.10 10.30 -15.49
C LEU A 60 -9.23 10.62 -16.48
N PHE A 61 -10.40 10.01 -16.28
CA PHE A 61 -11.60 10.26 -17.11
C PHE A 61 -12.17 11.67 -16.94
N SER A 62 -11.74 12.41 -15.91
CA SER A 62 -12.15 13.81 -15.70
C SER A 62 -11.30 14.85 -16.46
N GLY A 63 -10.35 14.41 -17.30
CA GLY A 63 -9.79 15.24 -18.39
C GLY A 63 -8.42 15.88 -18.15
N ARG A 64 -7.56 15.33 -17.29
CA ARG A 64 -6.19 15.84 -17.10
C ARG A 64 -5.14 14.75 -17.22
N PHE A 65 -4.61 14.57 -18.44
CA PHE A 65 -3.46 13.70 -18.69
C PHE A 65 -2.21 14.51 -19.06
N TYR A 66 -1.08 14.19 -18.44
CA TYR A 66 0.24 14.73 -18.74
C TYR A 66 1.28 13.62 -18.54
N PRO A 67 2.46 13.65 -19.22
CA PRO A 67 3.37 12.51 -19.28
C PRO A 67 3.79 11.92 -17.93
N GLN A 68 4.05 12.79 -16.94
CA GLN A 68 4.43 12.40 -15.57
C GLN A 68 3.34 11.59 -14.86
N LEU A 69 2.06 11.80 -15.21
CA LEU A 69 0.94 11.05 -14.66
C LEU A 69 1.02 9.56 -15.04
N GLY A 70 1.56 9.24 -16.21
CA GLY A 70 1.78 7.85 -16.63
C GLY A 70 2.70 7.10 -15.67
N GLY A 71 3.85 7.69 -15.34
CA GLY A 71 4.80 7.12 -14.38
C GLY A 71 4.21 6.93 -12.99
N HIS A 72 3.43 7.91 -12.51
CA HIS A 72 2.70 7.81 -11.26
C HIS A 72 1.72 6.62 -11.24
N MET A 73 0.88 6.49 -12.26
CA MET A 73 -0.10 5.38 -12.33
C MET A 73 0.58 4.02 -12.33
N VAL A 74 1.65 3.86 -13.13
CA VAL A 74 2.43 2.62 -13.19
C VAL A 74 3.01 2.30 -11.81
N ALA A 75 3.63 3.27 -11.14
CA ALA A 75 4.16 3.09 -9.79
C ALA A 75 3.07 2.64 -8.80
N MET A 76 1.89 3.26 -8.81
CA MET A 76 0.79 2.87 -7.92
C MET A 76 0.34 1.43 -8.16
N ILE A 77 0.24 1.01 -9.43
CA ILE A 77 -0.10 -0.38 -9.79
C ILE A 77 0.98 -1.35 -9.28
N PHE A 78 2.26 -1.06 -9.50
CA PHE A 78 3.35 -1.89 -8.98
C PHE A 78 3.33 -1.99 -7.45
N ALA A 79 3.06 -0.88 -6.74
CA ALA A 79 2.92 -0.90 -5.29
C ALA A 79 1.75 -1.80 -4.83
N SER A 80 0.60 -1.73 -5.51
CA SER A 80 -0.53 -2.63 -5.22
C SER A 80 -0.17 -4.09 -5.48
N VAL A 81 0.54 -4.40 -6.57
CA VAL A 81 1.01 -5.76 -6.86
C VAL A 81 1.91 -6.27 -5.73
N VAL A 82 2.87 -5.49 -5.26
CA VAL A 82 3.74 -5.89 -4.14
C VAL A 82 2.91 -6.15 -2.87
N ALA A 83 1.97 -5.27 -2.54
CA ALA A 83 1.10 -5.44 -1.37
C ALA A 83 0.27 -6.73 -1.47
N HIS A 84 -0.28 -7.03 -2.65
CA HIS A 84 -1.05 -8.25 -2.91
C HIS A 84 -0.21 -9.51 -2.85
N VAL A 85 0.99 -9.51 -3.44
CA VAL A 85 1.88 -10.68 -3.43
C VAL A 85 2.14 -11.12 -2.00
N VAL A 86 2.47 -10.20 -1.11
CA VAL A 86 2.73 -10.51 0.31
C VAL A 86 1.47 -11.07 0.98
N ALA A 87 0.33 -10.41 0.81
CA ALA A 87 -0.93 -10.83 1.41
C ALA A 87 -1.36 -12.23 0.92
N VAL A 88 -1.24 -12.50 -0.38
CA VAL A 88 -1.60 -13.77 -1.02
C VAL A 88 -0.64 -14.88 -0.61
N VAL A 89 0.68 -14.64 -0.67
CA VAL A 89 1.69 -15.63 -0.28
C VAL A 89 1.48 -16.06 1.17
N GLN A 90 1.36 -15.11 2.10
CA GLN A 90 1.14 -15.46 3.52
C GLN A 90 -0.22 -16.10 3.77
N ARG A 91 -1.25 -15.74 3.02
CA ARG A 91 -2.57 -16.41 3.09
C ARG A 91 -2.49 -17.87 2.65
N ARG A 92 -1.70 -18.19 1.62
CA ARG A 92 -1.56 -19.53 1.05
C ARG A 92 -0.71 -20.48 1.89
N ARG A 93 0.13 -19.97 2.78
CA ARG A 93 0.90 -20.78 3.74
C ARG A 93 0.00 -21.43 4.79
N ALA A 94 0.43 -22.61 5.27
CA ALA A 94 -0.16 -23.25 6.43
C ALA A 94 -0.10 -22.31 7.66
N PRO A 95 -1.05 -22.40 8.61
CA PRO A 95 -1.07 -21.49 9.76
C PRO A 95 0.23 -21.45 10.56
N GLU A 96 0.91 -22.59 10.75
CA GLU A 96 2.22 -22.67 11.42
C GLU A 96 3.37 -21.98 10.66
N ASP A 97 3.32 -21.92 9.33
CA ASP A 97 4.40 -21.39 8.48
C ASP A 97 4.28 -19.88 8.21
N ARG A 98 3.24 -19.23 8.74
CA ARG A 98 3.01 -17.80 8.54
C ARG A 98 3.94 -16.98 9.43
N THR A 99 4.53 -15.96 8.83
CA THR A 99 5.53 -15.12 9.49
C THR A 99 5.28 -13.64 9.22
N TYR A 100 5.84 -12.80 10.10
CA TYR A 100 5.73 -11.34 10.05
C TYR A 100 6.73 -10.64 9.10
N PRO A 101 7.99 -11.08 8.92
CA PRO A 101 8.98 -10.34 8.12
C PRO A 101 8.58 -10.01 6.67
N PRO A 102 7.87 -10.89 5.91
CA PRO A 102 7.42 -10.53 4.57
C PRO A 102 6.51 -9.29 4.53
N HIS A 103 5.73 -9.05 5.58
CA HIS A 103 4.88 -7.86 5.69
C HIS A 103 5.68 -6.59 5.93
N ILE A 104 6.79 -6.66 6.65
CA ILE A 104 7.68 -5.52 6.88
C ILE A 104 8.33 -5.12 5.55
N VAL A 105 9.03 -6.07 4.92
CA VAL A 105 9.79 -5.81 3.70
C VAL A 105 8.86 -5.40 2.55
N GLY A 106 7.79 -6.17 2.32
CA GLY A 106 6.89 -5.90 1.21
C GLY A 106 6.11 -4.59 1.36
N THR A 107 5.66 -4.26 2.57
CA THR A 107 4.99 -2.97 2.83
C THR A 107 5.98 -1.82 2.68
N ALA A 108 7.21 -1.94 3.17
CA ALA A 108 8.24 -0.92 3.01
C ALA A 108 8.58 -0.68 1.53
N VAL A 109 8.74 -1.74 0.73
CA VAL A 109 8.96 -1.64 -0.72
C VAL A 109 7.78 -0.97 -1.40
N ALA A 110 6.53 -1.35 -1.08
CA ALA A 110 5.34 -0.72 -1.63
C ALA A 110 5.28 0.79 -1.29
N VAL A 111 5.60 1.16 -0.04
CA VAL A 111 5.67 2.57 0.39
C VAL A 111 6.72 3.35 -0.38
N VAL A 112 7.91 2.79 -0.59
CA VAL A 112 8.96 3.45 -1.38
C VAL A 112 8.49 3.67 -2.81
N ILE A 113 7.85 2.68 -3.44
CA ILE A 113 7.29 2.81 -4.79
C ILE A 113 6.22 3.92 -4.85
N VAL A 114 5.32 3.97 -3.86
CA VAL A 114 4.30 5.03 -3.75
C VAL A 114 4.94 6.41 -3.63
N ILE A 115 5.95 6.56 -2.76
CA ILE A 115 6.67 7.82 -2.58
C ILE A 115 7.32 8.27 -3.88
N VAL A 116 8.06 7.38 -4.56
CA VAL A 116 8.69 7.68 -5.85
C VAL A 116 7.64 8.07 -6.89
N GLY A 117 6.51 7.36 -6.96
CA GLY A 117 5.41 7.68 -7.85
C GLY A 117 4.79 9.05 -7.59
N ILE A 118 4.68 9.47 -6.32
CA ILE A 118 4.18 10.80 -5.95
C ILE A 118 5.20 11.90 -6.29
N MET A 119 6.47 11.67 -6.01
CA MET A 119 7.53 12.64 -6.31
C MET A 119 7.67 12.86 -7.81
N ALA A 120 7.42 11.84 -8.64
CA ALA A 120 7.49 11.93 -10.09
C ALA A 120 6.46 12.89 -10.72
N ILE A 121 5.41 13.28 -9.99
CA ILE A 121 4.41 14.28 -10.44
C ILE A 121 4.58 15.63 -9.74
N ASP A 122 5.75 15.88 -9.14
CA ASP A 122 6.10 17.12 -8.43
C ASP A 122 5.07 17.51 -7.36
N ARG A 123 4.47 16.51 -6.72
CA ARG A 123 3.51 16.71 -5.63
C ARG A 123 4.16 16.43 -4.28
N PRO A 124 3.80 17.21 -3.25
CA PRO A 124 4.22 16.92 -1.90
C PRO A 124 3.68 15.55 -1.45
N ILE A 125 4.48 14.84 -0.64
CA ILE A 125 4.06 13.59 0.00
C ILE A 125 3.02 13.90 1.08
N PHE A 126 3.27 14.97 1.84
CA PHE A 126 2.42 15.55 2.88
C PHE A 126 2.27 17.05 2.61
N GLY A 127 1.04 17.57 2.59
CA GLY A 127 0.70 18.95 2.21
C GLY A 127 0.13 19.06 0.80
#